data_AF-A0A505HJB2-F1
#
_entry.id   AF-A0A505HJB2-F1
#
_cell.length_a   1.000
_cell.length_b   1.000
_cell.length_c   1.000
_cell.angle_alpha   90.00
_cell.angle_beta   90.00
_cell.angle_gamma   90.00
#
_symmetry.space_group_name_H-M   'P 1'
#
loop_
_entity.id
_entity.type
_entity.pdbx_description
1 polymer ?
#
loop_
_entity_poly.entity_id
_entity_poly.type
_entity_poly.pdbx_seq_one_letter_code
_entity_poly.pdbx_strand_id
1 'polypeptide(L)'
;MRHQDPSGAAGPTPALSRRAVVAGSLAAASVPLLGGGPAWAAASPATSLLAPADPVIDPALEIGPPGPVEPLPNLSAIPARDMPRLAPRAASTPGAGRVGGPTRRYAGAASVPFQFRYDDFEIRELPIGIEPYHMTSPVPLVDPGVHDSTGVRMVRLGGRLYDHPVAQAQYGLHLMEAHRITGNLTYLDRAKRQAQRLIDRRTLRSGAWFYPYPFDHRLHGGPDLYPAPWYSMMAQGQALSLFTRLYQRTGETKWKGAADATFASYLLPAAAGQPWGVYVVDGLLWLEEYPHPKAVRGDRTYNGHMFSAYGLYDYWVLTRNADAKLMLQGAITTYRDVWEKTRVRHWRSRYCLTHGIDAGQYHSTHMFQFVQQYAITGDTYLAQLADLWYTDYPPYGVKGNIRFSSGTHTAYKFNSAGTVTARTKMTLARASAAPSGDRVKIMRQTGIWYAITAGTLAGYYVQEYSPYRYQVGICAGFGYKLHRPGTIAVDAPPAYSIDAAGLMKSVPTTYRVGDAVAIDGRSVLNGREHVRLVEGPYAGRWLGFGAVIRR
;
A
#
# COMPACT_ATOMS: atom_id res chain seq x y z
N MET A 1 -18.42 47.57 53.71
CA MET A 1 -17.53 46.96 54.71
C MET A 1 -16.27 46.53 53.95
N ARG A 2 -15.02 46.95 54.24
CA ARG A 2 -14.27 47.06 55.53
C ARG A 2 -14.12 45.70 56.22
N HIS A 3 -12.98 45.19 56.70
CA HIS A 3 -11.52 45.52 56.70
C HIS A 3 -10.77 44.24 57.24
N GLN A 4 -9.45 43.99 57.21
CA GLN A 4 -8.21 44.65 56.71
C GLN A 4 -7.04 43.63 56.64
N ASP A 5 -5.93 43.96 55.96
CA ASP A 5 -4.60 43.32 56.15
C ASP A 5 -3.88 43.83 57.43
N PRO A 6 -2.80 43.15 57.87
CA PRO A 6 -1.49 43.83 57.89
C PRO A 6 -0.27 42.94 57.51
N SER A 7 0.95 43.50 57.52
CA SER A 7 2.14 42.99 56.82
C SER A 7 3.49 43.11 57.56
N GLY A 8 4.51 42.36 57.09
CA GLY A 8 5.95 42.56 57.36
C GLY A 8 6.54 41.89 58.62
N ALA A 9 7.88 41.84 58.83
CA ALA A 9 9.06 41.93 57.94
C ALA A 9 10.37 41.64 58.74
N ALA A 10 11.37 40.91 58.19
CA ALA A 10 12.78 40.88 58.66
C ALA A 10 13.73 40.07 57.73
N GLY A 11 15.04 40.34 57.80
CA GLY A 11 16.15 39.54 57.21
C GLY A 11 16.94 38.75 58.29
N PRO A 12 18.24 38.39 58.12
CA PRO A 12 19.24 38.93 57.18
C PRO A 12 20.05 37.88 56.36
N THR A 13 21.07 38.35 55.64
CA THR A 13 22.07 37.55 54.88
C THR A 13 23.46 37.55 55.55
N PRO A 14 24.40 36.72 55.06
CA PRO A 14 25.59 37.24 54.36
C PRO A 14 25.79 36.57 52.98
N ALA A 15 26.42 37.12 51.93
CA ALA A 15 27.56 38.06 51.75
C ALA A 15 28.96 37.42 51.93
N LEU A 16 29.97 37.59 51.05
CA LEU A 16 30.04 38.09 49.65
C LEU A 16 31.46 37.82 49.05
N SER A 17 31.71 38.26 47.81
CA SER A 17 33.03 38.48 47.14
C SER A 17 33.65 37.29 46.37
N ARG A 18 34.46 37.47 45.30
CA ARG A 18 35.01 38.70 44.67
C ARG A 18 35.36 38.53 43.16
N ARG A 19 35.46 39.71 42.47
CA ARG A 19 35.91 40.11 41.10
C ARG A 19 37.08 39.30 40.45
N ALA A 20 37.44 39.39 39.15
CA ALA A 20 37.23 40.33 38.00
C ALA A 20 37.28 39.52 36.66
N VAL A 21 36.77 39.88 35.44
CA VAL A 21 36.65 41.11 34.60
C VAL A 21 37.87 41.42 33.69
N VAL A 22 37.59 41.88 32.44
CA VAL A 22 38.47 42.16 31.25
C VAL A 22 38.83 40.92 30.40
N ALA A 23 38.60 40.76 29.08
CA ALA A 23 38.02 41.54 27.94
C ALA A 23 39.00 42.07 26.86
N GLY A 24 38.66 41.83 25.57
CA GLY A 24 39.35 42.32 24.35
C GLY A 24 40.40 41.34 23.75
N SER A 25 40.74 41.35 22.46
CA SER A 25 40.16 42.08 21.30
C SER A 25 40.57 41.45 19.95
N LEU A 26 39.95 41.91 18.85
CA LEU A 26 40.14 41.46 17.45
C LEU A 26 41.58 41.59 16.88
N ALA A 27 41.91 40.71 15.94
CA ALA A 27 42.74 40.99 14.75
C ALA A 27 42.39 39.99 13.62
N ALA A 28 42.82 40.25 12.37
CA ALA A 28 42.39 39.52 11.16
C ALA A 28 43.55 39.24 10.17
N ALA A 29 43.18 38.70 9.00
CA ALA A 29 44.05 38.26 7.88
C ALA A 29 44.78 36.90 8.12
N SER A 30 45.16 36.13 7.10
CA SER A 30 45.13 36.35 5.63
C SER A 30 44.84 35.05 4.85
N VAL A 31 44.55 35.17 3.55
CA VAL A 31 44.44 34.04 2.59
C VAL A 31 45.58 34.14 1.57
N PRO A 32 46.22 33.02 1.22
CA PRO A 32 46.55 32.72 -0.17
C PRO A 32 45.99 31.37 -0.62
N LEU A 33 45.83 31.19 -1.94
CA LEU A 33 45.48 29.90 -2.55
C LEU A 33 46.74 29.06 -2.81
N LEU A 34 46.63 27.72 -2.74
CA LEU A 34 46.83 26.80 -3.88
C LEU A 34 47.08 25.34 -3.44
N GLY A 35 46.38 24.40 -4.10
CA GLY A 35 46.89 23.06 -4.44
C GLY A 35 46.92 21.97 -3.36
N GLY A 36 46.58 20.74 -3.77
CA GLY A 36 46.98 19.52 -3.06
C GLY A 36 45.90 18.86 -2.18
N GLY A 37 45.48 17.68 -2.59
CA GLY A 37 44.99 16.63 -1.70
C GLY A 37 45.53 15.28 -2.19
N PRO A 38 45.15 14.14 -1.59
CA PRO A 38 44.39 13.97 -0.35
C PRO A 38 45.22 13.27 0.75
N ALA A 39 44.92 13.52 2.03
CA ALA A 39 45.47 12.75 3.14
C ALA A 39 44.43 12.55 4.25
N TRP A 40 43.90 11.33 4.38
CA TRP A 40 43.10 10.94 5.54
C TRP A 40 44.03 10.68 6.74
N ALA A 41 44.23 11.70 7.57
CA ALA A 41 44.81 11.51 8.90
C ALA A 41 43.84 10.71 9.78
N ALA A 42 44.34 9.69 10.46
CA ALA A 42 43.53 8.82 11.31
C ALA A 42 43.14 9.53 12.62
N ALA A 43 41.83 9.72 12.84
CA ALA A 43 41.28 10.10 14.12
C ALA A 43 40.66 8.88 14.82
N SER A 44 41.10 8.56 16.03
CA SER A 44 40.50 7.52 16.86
C SER A 44 39.41 8.10 17.76
N PRO A 45 38.15 7.62 17.66
CA PRO A 45 37.24 7.60 18.79
C PRO A 45 37.55 6.34 19.62
N ALA A 46 37.82 6.43 20.93
CA ALA A 46 36.86 6.80 21.97
C ALA A 46 35.64 5.88 21.97
N THR A 47 35.40 5.18 23.09
CA THR A 47 34.33 4.19 23.26
C THR A 47 32.95 4.85 23.23
N SER A 48 32.41 5.05 22.02
CA SER A 48 31.01 5.42 21.83
C SER A 48 30.13 4.20 22.10
N LEU A 49 29.28 4.29 23.13
CA LEU A 49 28.16 3.37 23.30
C LEU A 49 27.27 3.46 22.06
N LEU A 50 26.86 2.31 21.52
CA LEU A 50 26.01 2.23 20.35
C LEU A 50 24.69 2.99 20.57
N ALA A 51 24.64 4.23 20.10
CA ALA A 51 23.37 4.91 19.85
C ALA A 51 22.55 4.01 18.90
N PRO A 52 21.25 3.80 19.16
CA PRO A 52 20.39 3.16 18.18
C PRO A 52 20.46 3.99 16.90
N ALA A 53 20.68 3.33 15.76
CA ALA A 53 20.64 4.01 14.47
C ALA A 53 19.28 4.72 14.32
N ASP A 54 19.30 5.96 13.80
CA ASP A 54 18.10 6.77 13.67
C ASP A 54 16.96 5.96 13.03
N PRO A 55 15.75 5.99 13.61
CA PRO A 55 14.65 5.16 13.12
C PRO A 55 14.35 5.55 11.69
N VAL A 56 14.59 4.62 10.75
CA VAL A 56 14.16 4.75 9.37
C VAL A 56 12.65 4.95 9.38
N ILE A 57 12.21 6.14 9.01
CA ILE A 57 10.80 6.47 8.86
C ILE A 57 10.28 5.64 7.67
N ASP A 58 9.57 4.57 7.99
CA ASP A 58 8.87 3.73 7.00
C ASP A 58 7.53 4.42 6.68
N PRO A 59 7.27 4.82 5.42
CA PRO A 59 5.98 5.38 5.02
C PRO A 59 4.79 4.48 5.38
N ALA A 60 5.02 3.16 5.55
CA ALA A 60 4.03 2.21 6.07
C ALA A 60 3.39 2.59 7.42
N LEU A 61 3.94 3.55 8.17
CA LEU A 61 3.50 3.94 9.52
C LEU A 61 3.17 5.44 9.67
N GLU A 62 3.28 6.25 8.62
CA GLU A 62 3.35 7.71 8.78
C GLU A 62 2.08 8.36 9.36
N ILE A 63 0.89 7.78 9.12
CA ILE A 63 -0.37 8.34 9.61
C ILE A 63 -1.36 7.24 10.03
N GLY A 64 -1.73 6.35 9.10
CA GLY A 64 -2.51 5.15 9.39
C GLY A 64 -1.62 3.92 9.58
N PRO A 65 -2.06 2.89 10.34
CA PRO A 65 -1.46 1.56 10.22
C PRO A 65 -1.69 1.04 8.80
N PRO A 66 -0.80 0.17 8.27
CA PRO A 66 -1.06 -0.47 6.98
C PRO A 66 -2.38 -1.24 7.06
N GLY A 67 -3.09 -1.31 5.93
CA GLY A 67 -4.24 -2.21 5.81
C GLY A 67 -3.85 -3.62 6.24
N PRO A 68 -4.76 -4.40 6.86
CA PRO A 68 -4.46 -5.76 7.29
C PRO A 68 -3.87 -6.51 6.10
N VAL A 69 -2.62 -6.98 6.23
CA VAL A 69 -1.85 -7.56 5.13
C VAL A 69 -2.73 -8.58 4.41
N GLU A 70 -3.14 -8.28 3.17
CA GLU A 70 -4.07 -9.13 2.45
C GLU A 70 -3.49 -10.55 2.44
N PRO A 71 -4.18 -11.56 3.01
CA PRO A 71 -3.64 -12.91 3.10
C PRO A 71 -3.48 -13.46 1.68
N LEU A 72 -2.24 -13.45 1.19
CA LEU A 72 -1.76 -13.83 -0.15
C LEU A 72 -2.90 -13.85 -1.20
N PRO A 73 -3.22 -12.70 -1.82
CA PRO A 73 -4.55 -12.37 -2.32
C PRO A 73 -5.25 -13.55 -2.98
N ASN A 74 -6.45 -13.87 -2.49
CA ASN A 74 -7.18 -15.08 -2.85
C ASN A 74 -7.22 -15.28 -4.38
N LEU A 75 -6.93 -16.51 -4.81
CA LEU A 75 -7.15 -17.00 -6.17
C LEU A 75 -8.61 -16.74 -6.57
N SER A 76 -8.90 -16.56 -7.86
CA SER A 76 -10.25 -16.14 -8.35
C SER A 76 -11.38 -16.85 -7.60
N ALA A 77 -12.18 -16.07 -6.87
CA ALA A 77 -13.36 -16.55 -6.16
C ALA A 77 -14.58 -16.72 -7.10
N ILE A 78 -14.47 -16.28 -8.36
CA ILE A 78 -15.56 -16.32 -9.34
C ILE A 78 -15.62 -17.73 -9.96
N PRO A 79 -16.75 -18.43 -9.88
CA PRO A 79 -16.97 -19.67 -10.63
C PRO A 79 -16.98 -19.40 -12.14
N ALA A 80 -16.39 -20.28 -12.94
CA ALA A 80 -16.31 -20.11 -14.40
C ALA A 80 -17.68 -19.87 -15.09
N ARG A 81 -18.78 -20.38 -14.53
CA ARG A 81 -20.17 -20.14 -14.99
C ARG A 81 -20.63 -18.67 -14.88
N ASP A 82 -20.01 -17.87 -14.02
CA ASP A 82 -20.37 -16.48 -13.75
C ASP A 82 -19.49 -15.50 -14.55
N MET A 83 -18.34 -15.97 -15.09
CA MET A 83 -17.47 -15.18 -15.97
C MET A 83 -18.16 -14.58 -17.22
N PRO A 84 -19.14 -15.24 -17.89
CA PRO A 84 -19.86 -14.61 -19.02
C PRO A 84 -20.63 -13.33 -18.65
N ARG A 85 -20.96 -13.11 -17.36
CA ARG A 85 -21.58 -11.87 -16.87
C ARG A 85 -20.57 -10.74 -16.65
N LEU A 86 -19.29 -11.10 -16.52
CA LEU A 86 -18.16 -10.18 -16.32
C LEU A 86 -17.33 -10.01 -17.60
N ALA A 87 -17.67 -10.76 -18.65
CA ALA A 87 -17.12 -10.60 -19.97
C ALA A 87 -17.30 -9.14 -20.46
N PRO A 88 -16.28 -8.55 -21.09
CA PRO A 88 -16.38 -7.18 -21.61
C PRO A 88 -17.56 -7.02 -22.59
N ARG A 89 -18.36 -5.94 -22.48
CA ARG A 89 -19.47 -5.67 -23.41
C ARG A 89 -19.01 -5.49 -24.86
N ALA A 90 -17.78 -5.04 -25.05
CA ALA A 90 -17.00 -5.18 -26.27
C ALA A 90 -15.65 -5.76 -25.89
N ALA A 91 -15.17 -6.78 -26.61
CA ALA A 91 -13.96 -7.51 -26.24
C ALA A 91 -12.78 -6.56 -25.97
N SER A 92 -12.29 -6.57 -24.73
CA SER A 92 -11.17 -5.73 -24.32
C SER A 92 -9.91 -6.21 -25.03
N THR A 93 -9.51 -5.50 -26.10
CA THR A 93 -8.21 -5.69 -26.74
C THR A 93 -7.13 -5.69 -25.65
N PRO A 94 -6.18 -6.65 -25.62
CA PRO A 94 -5.09 -6.61 -24.64
C PRO A 94 -4.27 -5.31 -24.80
N GLY A 95 -4.36 -4.42 -23.81
CA GLY A 95 -3.92 -3.02 -23.95
C GLY A 95 -4.90 -2.13 -24.73
N ALA A 96 -6.21 -2.25 -24.49
CA ALA A 96 -7.24 -1.26 -24.83
C ALA A 96 -7.09 -0.02 -23.91
N GLY A 97 -5.93 0.60 -24.03
CA GLY A 97 -5.29 1.35 -22.94
C GLY A 97 -3.75 1.24 -22.93
N ARG A 98 -3.11 0.79 -24.03
CA ARG A 98 -1.66 0.90 -24.23
C ARG A 98 -1.19 2.32 -23.94
N VAL A 99 0.01 2.44 -23.38
CA VAL A 99 0.81 3.68 -23.46
C VAL A 99 0.90 4.08 -24.94
N GLY A 100 0.37 5.25 -25.31
CA GLY A 100 0.27 5.71 -26.70
C GLY A 100 -1.04 5.37 -27.43
N GLY A 101 -2.05 4.81 -26.75
CA GLY A 101 -3.43 4.79 -27.26
C GLY A 101 -4.05 6.21 -27.33
N PRO A 102 -5.21 6.38 -27.98
CA PRO A 102 -5.87 7.68 -28.13
C PRO A 102 -6.52 8.14 -26.81
N THR A 103 -5.69 8.57 -25.85
CA THR A 103 -6.15 9.11 -24.57
C THR A 103 -6.91 10.42 -24.81
N ARG A 104 -8.19 10.46 -24.45
CA ARG A 104 -9.04 11.63 -24.67
C ARG A 104 -8.66 12.74 -23.70
N ARG A 105 -8.72 14.00 -24.13
CA ARG A 105 -8.66 15.16 -23.22
C ARG A 105 -10.09 15.60 -22.91
N TYR A 106 -10.47 15.52 -21.64
CA TYR A 106 -11.69 16.16 -21.16
C TYR A 106 -11.49 17.68 -21.12
N ALA A 107 -12.42 18.42 -21.72
CA ALA A 107 -12.31 19.87 -21.94
C ALA A 107 -12.77 20.72 -20.74
N GLY A 108 -13.30 20.11 -19.68
CA GLY A 108 -14.00 20.80 -18.60
C GLY A 108 -15.47 21.07 -18.94
N ALA A 109 -16.32 21.06 -17.93
CA ALA A 109 -17.73 21.50 -18.01
C ALA A 109 -18.18 22.04 -16.64
N ALA A 110 -19.45 22.42 -16.53
CA ALA A 110 -20.00 22.94 -15.27
C ALA A 110 -20.01 21.91 -14.12
N SER A 111 -20.09 20.60 -14.40
CA SER A 111 -20.06 19.53 -13.39
C SER A 111 -18.64 19.16 -12.95
N VAL A 112 -17.67 19.17 -13.88
CA VAL A 112 -16.26 18.88 -13.64
C VAL A 112 -15.42 20.04 -14.20
N PRO A 113 -15.05 21.05 -13.37
CA PRO A 113 -14.54 22.33 -13.84
C PRO A 113 -13.04 22.35 -14.18
N PHE A 114 -12.42 21.19 -14.43
CA PHE A 114 -10.98 21.05 -14.69
C PHE A 114 -10.71 20.04 -15.81
N GLN A 115 -9.61 20.24 -16.55
CA GLN A 115 -9.25 19.47 -17.75
C GLN A 115 -8.24 18.37 -17.43
N PHE A 116 -8.39 17.18 -17.99
CA PHE A 116 -7.43 16.08 -17.81
C PHE A 116 -7.51 15.06 -18.95
N ARG A 117 -6.47 14.22 -19.06
CA ARG A 117 -6.43 13.04 -19.92
C ARG A 117 -7.17 11.88 -19.24
N TYR A 118 -8.02 11.18 -20.00
CA TYR A 118 -8.69 9.96 -19.58
C TYR A 118 -8.84 8.99 -20.75
N ASP A 119 -8.96 7.71 -20.43
CA ASP A 119 -9.27 6.64 -21.37
C ASP A 119 -10.67 6.10 -21.03
N ASP A 120 -11.43 5.70 -22.04
CA ASP A 120 -12.81 5.28 -21.85
C ASP A 120 -12.92 3.82 -21.39
N PHE A 121 -12.27 3.48 -20.27
CA PHE A 121 -12.32 2.16 -19.68
C PHE A 121 -13.76 1.71 -19.44
N GLU A 122 -14.07 0.46 -19.79
CA GLU A 122 -15.29 -0.20 -19.34
C GLU A 122 -15.18 -0.46 -17.83
N ILE A 123 -15.93 0.31 -17.03
CA ILE A 123 -16.03 0.10 -15.58
C ILE A 123 -17.09 -0.98 -15.32
N ARG A 124 -16.69 -2.10 -14.71
CA ARG A 124 -17.60 -3.19 -14.32
C ARG A 124 -18.08 -3.03 -12.89
N GLU A 125 -19.37 -3.25 -12.68
CA GLU A 125 -19.86 -3.63 -11.36
C GLU A 125 -19.35 -5.04 -11.04
N LEU A 126 -18.70 -5.19 -9.88
CA LEU A 126 -18.04 -6.42 -9.48
C LEU A 126 -18.94 -7.21 -8.51
N PRO A 127 -19.04 -8.55 -8.66
CA PRO A 127 -19.79 -9.38 -7.74
C PRO A 127 -19.04 -9.54 -6.42
N ILE A 128 -19.80 -9.83 -5.37
CA ILE A 128 -19.29 -10.12 -4.02
C ILE A 128 -18.24 -11.24 -4.10
N GLY A 129 -17.02 -10.94 -3.68
CA GLY A 129 -15.84 -11.82 -3.74
C GLY A 129 -14.60 -11.13 -4.32
N ILE A 130 -14.76 -10.08 -5.13
CA ILE A 130 -13.65 -9.42 -5.86
C ILE A 130 -13.73 -7.89 -5.93
N GLU A 131 -14.74 -7.28 -5.32
CA GLU A 131 -14.88 -5.84 -5.11
C GLU A 131 -13.75 -5.27 -4.21
N PRO A 132 -13.48 -3.95 -4.25
CA PRO A 132 -12.55 -3.32 -3.31
C PRO A 132 -12.95 -3.59 -1.86
N TYR A 133 -11.95 -3.71 -0.98
CA TYR A 133 -12.12 -3.96 0.47
C TYR A 133 -12.77 -5.30 0.86
N HIS A 134 -13.01 -6.23 -0.09
CA HIS A 134 -13.59 -7.54 0.23
C HIS A 134 -12.73 -8.37 1.19
N MET A 135 -13.34 -8.96 2.23
CA MET A 135 -12.66 -9.83 3.19
C MET A 135 -13.20 -11.28 3.17
N THR A 136 -12.31 -12.26 3.27
CA THR A 136 -12.66 -13.69 3.44
C THR A 136 -12.71 -14.16 4.89
N SER A 137 -12.34 -13.30 5.85
CA SER A 137 -12.40 -13.57 7.30
C SER A 137 -12.82 -12.29 8.05
N PRO A 138 -13.61 -12.38 9.13
CA PRO A 138 -14.05 -11.21 9.88
C PRO A 138 -12.92 -10.66 10.76
N VAL A 139 -12.94 -9.35 11.06
CA VAL A 139 -12.12 -8.79 12.14
C VAL A 139 -12.63 -9.26 13.51
N PRO A 140 -11.77 -9.36 14.55
CA PRO A 140 -12.19 -9.76 15.89
C PRO A 140 -13.30 -8.88 16.50
N LEU A 141 -14.23 -9.49 17.24
CA LEU A 141 -15.30 -8.76 17.95
C LEU A 141 -14.77 -7.93 19.13
N VAL A 142 -13.65 -8.35 19.73
CA VAL A 142 -12.82 -7.51 20.60
C VAL A 142 -11.62 -7.07 19.77
N ASP A 143 -11.68 -5.84 19.27
CA ASP A 143 -10.64 -5.27 18.41
C ASP A 143 -9.53 -4.65 19.27
N PRO A 144 -8.26 -5.08 19.13
CA PRO A 144 -7.14 -4.62 19.95
C PRO A 144 -6.66 -3.19 19.64
N GLY A 145 -7.17 -2.55 18.59
CA GLY A 145 -6.83 -1.17 18.25
C GLY A 145 -7.35 -0.14 19.27
N VAL A 146 -6.79 1.07 19.23
CA VAL A 146 -7.16 2.15 20.16
C VAL A 146 -8.50 2.78 19.76
N HIS A 147 -9.33 3.09 20.77
CA HIS A 147 -10.65 3.69 20.61
C HIS A 147 -10.87 4.86 21.59
N ASP A 148 -11.85 5.71 21.32
CA ASP A 148 -12.44 6.60 22.32
C ASP A 148 -13.53 5.88 23.15
N SER A 149 -14.09 6.57 24.16
CA SER A 149 -15.14 6.04 25.04
C SER A 149 -16.46 5.70 24.34
N THR A 150 -16.63 6.08 23.07
CA THR A 150 -17.82 5.76 22.27
C THR A 150 -17.63 4.52 21.37
N GLY A 151 -16.41 3.99 21.31
CA GLY A 151 -16.03 2.88 20.42
C GLY A 151 -15.61 3.33 19.00
N VAL A 152 -15.28 4.62 18.82
CA VAL A 152 -14.71 5.13 17.57
C VAL A 152 -13.20 4.87 17.55
N ARG A 153 -12.66 4.44 16.41
CA ARG A 153 -11.21 4.21 16.20
C ARG A 153 -10.45 5.53 16.30
N MET A 154 -9.37 5.53 17.07
CA MET A 154 -8.48 6.69 17.27
C MET A 154 -7.03 6.29 16.97
N VAL A 155 -6.19 7.26 16.64
CA VAL A 155 -4.72 7.09 16.65
C VAL A 155 -4.13 7.74 17.90
N ARG A 156 -2.95 7.26 18.35
CA ARG A 156 -2.20 7.88 19.44
C ARG A 156 -0.95 8.57 18.90
N LEU A 157 -0.88 9.89 19.01
CA LEU A 157 0.24 10.73 18.57
C LEU A 157 0.68 11.63 19.73
N GLY A 158 1.99 11.71 20.01
CA GLY A 158 2.49 12.48 21.17
C GLY A 158 1.85 12.09 22.51
N GLY A 159 1.48 10.81 22.67
CA GLY A 159 0.73 10.29 23.82
C GLY A 159 -0.78 10.57 23.81
N ARG A 160 -1.25 11.59 23.08
CA ARG A 160 -2.67 12.03 23.01
C ARG A 160 -3.45 11.22 21.96
N LEU A 161 -4.77 11.16 22.09
CA LEU A 161 -5.65 10.52 21.10
C LEU A 161 -6.20 11.56 20.12
N TYR A 162 -6.25 11.19 18.84
CA TYR A 162 -6.78 12.03 17.76
C TYR A 162 -7.79 11.28 16.90
N ASP A 163 -8.80 12.00 16.42
CA ASP A 163 -9.63 11.56 15.29
C ASP A 163 -8.75 11.34 14.06
N HIS A 164 -9.04 10.31 13.28
CA HIS A 164 -8.23 9.96 12.12
C HIS A 164 -9.11 9.37 11.01
N PRO A 165 -9.48 10.17 10.00
CA PRO A 165 -10.45 9.79 8.97
C PRO A 165 -10.19 8.45 8.26
N VAL A 166 -8.97 8.15 7.78
CA VAL A 166 -8.66 6.85 7.13
C VAL A 166 -8.88 5.67 8.07
N ALA A 167 -8.20 5.62 9.23
CA ALA A 167 -8.38 4.57 10.23
C ALA A 167 -9.85 4.36 10.66
N GLN A 168 -10.63 5.44 10.78
CA GLN A 168 -12.07 5.36 11.08
C GLN A 168 -12.87 4.74 9.91
N ALA A 169 -12.68 5.25 8.68
CA ALA A 169 -13.36 4.73 7.50
C ALA A 169 -12.97 3.27 7.19
N GLN A 170 -11.68 2.95 7.21
CA GLN A 170 -11.12 1.63 7.01
C GLN A 170 -11.60 0.62 8.05
N TYR A 171 -11.67 1.00 9.34
CA TYR A 171 -12.26 0.14 10.37
C TYR A 171 -13.76 -0.05 10.13
N GLY A 172 -14.49 1.00 9.76
CA GLY A 172 -15.90 0.90 9.36
C GLY A 172 -16.12 -0.08 8.21
N LEU A 173 -15.27 -0.06 7.19
CA LEU A 173 -15.31 -1.01 6.06
C LEU A 173 -15.04 -2.46 6.50
N HIS A 174 -14.02 -2.70 7.31
CA HIS A 174 -13.76 -4.03 7.87
C HIS A 174 -14.89 -4.54 8.78
N LEU A 175 -15.58 -3.64 9.48
CA LEU A 175 -16.76 -3.96 10.29
C LEU A 175 -17.98 -4.29 9.41
N MET A 176 -18.18 -3.60 8.29
CA MET A 176 -19.21 -3.96 7.31
C MET A 176 -18.97 -5.36 6.75
N GLU A 177 -17.72 -5.72 6.48
CA GLU A 177 -17.33 -7.05 6.00
C GLU A 177 -17.46 -8.12 7.08
N ALA A 178 -17.03 -7.85 8.32
CA ALA A 178 -17.26 -8.76 9.44
C ALA A 178 -18.76 -8.99 9.70
N HIS A 179 -19.60 -7.95 9.51
CA HIS A 179 -21.06 -8.09 9.53
C HIS A 179 -21.58 -8.96 8.37
N ARG A 180 -21.09 -8.75 7.14
CA ARG A 180 -21.45 -9.57 5.96
C ARG A 180 -21.11 -11.05 6.16
N ILE A 181 -19.96 -11.36 6.77
CA ILE A 181 -19.47 -12.72 6.97
C ILE A 181 -20.18 -13.44 8.14
N THR A 182 -20.52 -12.72 9.21
CA THR A 182 -21.02 -13.33 10.47
C THR A 182 -22.49 -13.08 10.78
N GLY A 183 -23.14 -12.15 10.08
CA GLY A 183 -24.49 -11.66 10.40
C GLY A 183 -24.59 -10.80 11.67
N ASN A 184 -23.56 -10.76 12.52
CA ASN A 184 -23.61 -10.11 13.83
C ASN A 184 -23.80 -8.58 13.69
N LEU A 185 -24.91 -8.06 14.20
CA LEU A 185 -25.29 -6.64 14.15
C LEU A 185 -24.33 -5.72 14.93
N THR A 186 -23.63 -6.23 15.95
CA THR A 186 -22.64 -5.43 16.72
C THR A 186 -21.55 -4.84 15.82
N TYR A 187 -21.16 -5.54 14.76
CA TYR A 187 -20.22 -5.00 13.78
C TYR A 187 -20.84 -3.86 12.95
N LEU A 188 -22.09 -4.01 12.49
CA LEU A 188 -22.81 -2.98 11.74
C LEU A 188 -23.01 -1.70 12.58
N ASP A 189 -23.41 -1.83 13.85
CA ASP A 189 -23.60 -0.68 14.74
C ASP A 189 -22.28 0.06 15.04
N ARG A 190 -21.16 -0.67 15.12
CA ARG A 190 -19.83 -0.05 15.22
C ARG A 190 -19.41 0.63 13.90
N ALA A 191 -19.77 0.06 12.74
CA ALA A 191 -19.52 0.69 11.44
C ALA A 191 -20.29 2.01 11.31
N LYS A 192 -21.57 2.02 11.72
CA LYS A 192 -22.39 3.24 11.85
C LYS A 192 -21.74 4.27 12.77
N ARG A 193 -21.10 3.88 13.88
CA ARG A 193 -20.38 4.80 14.78
C ARG A 193 -19.14 5.43 14.11
N GLN A 194 -18.33 4.66 13.38
CA GLN A 194 -17.19 5.22 12.63
C GLN A 194 -17.69 6.24 11.58
N ALA A 195 -18.71 5.85 10.81
CA ALA A 195 -19.31 6.71 9.79
C ALA A 195 -19.93 7.97 10.38
N GLN A 196 -20.67 7.85 11.49
CA GLN A 196 -21.26 9.01 12.18
C GLN A 196 -20.18 9.99 12.65
N ARG A 197 -19.05 9.52 13.19
CA ARG A 197 -17.94 10.41 13.58
C ARG A 197 -17.39 11.22 12.41
N LEU A 198 -17.21 10.59 11.24
CA LEU A 198 -16.76 11.29 10.03
C LEU A 198 -17.75 12.41 9.66
N ILE A 199 -19.06 12.14 9.71
CA ILE A 199 -20.10 13.16 9.51
C ILE A 199 -19.98 14.27 10.57
N ASP A 200 -19.85 13.92 11.85
CA ASP A 200 -19.85 14.88 12.98
C ASP A 200 -18.58 15.77 13.00
N ARG A 201 -17.48 15.32 12.37
CA ARG A 201 -16.20 16.04 12.28
C ARG A 201 -15.95 16.77 10.97
N ARG A 202 -16.82 16.64 9.98
CA ARG A 202 -16.63 17.21 8.64
C ARG A 202 -16.42 18.73 8.63
N THR A 203 -15.61 19.21 7.70
CA THR A 203 -15.60 20.62 7.28
C THR A 203 -16.29 20.77 5.91
N LEU A 204 -16.84 21.95 5.63
CA LEU A 204 -17.55 22.23 4.38
C LEU A 204 -16.74 23.19 3.49
N ARG A 205 -16.72 22.92 2.19
CA ARG A 205 -16.33 23.88 1.14
C ARG A 205 -17.35 23.79 0.01
N SER A 206 -18.04 24.89 -0.31
CA SER A 206 -19.08 24.93 -1.37
C SER A 206 -20.12 23.80 -1.26
N GLY A 207 -20.54 23.46 -0.03
CA GLY A 207 -21.46 22.35 0.27
C GLY A 207 -20.81 20.97 0.34
N ALA A 208 -19.68 20.74 -0.33
CA ALA A 208 -18.95 19.48 -0.27
C ALA A 208 -18.32 19.24 1.11
N TRP A 209 -18.24 17.98 1.53
CA TRP A 209 -17.74 17.55 2.84
C TRP A 209 -16.30 17.06 2.75
N PHE A 210 -15.44 17.54 3.65
CA PHE A 210 -14.06 17.11 3.81
C PHE A 210 -13.81 16.60 5.23
N TYR A 211 -12.98 15.58 5.38
CA TYR A 211 -12.67 14.98 6.69
C TYR A 211 -11.32 15.47 7.23
N PRO A 212 -11.31 16.34 8.27
CA PRO A 212 -10.09 16.95 8.78
C PRO A 212 -9.26 15.98 9.63
N TYR A 213 -7.94 16.10 9.51
CA TYR A 213 -6.97 15.55 10.44
C TYR A 213 -6.61 16.62 11.49
N PRO A 214 -6.97 16.46 12.77
CA PRO A 214 -6.83 17.49 13.81
C PRO A 214 -5.45 17.50 14.49
N PHE A 215 -4.39 17.16 13.76
CA PHE A 215 -3.01 17.13 14.24
C PHE A 215 -2.03 17.54 13.14
N ASP A 216 -0.93 18.18 13.54
CA ASP A 216 0.17 18.53 12.64
C ASP A 216 0.88 17.27 12.13
N HIS A 217 1.11 17.19 10.83
CA HIS A 217 1.82 16.07 10.19
C HIS A 217 3.06 16.57 9.43
N ARG A 218 4.17 15.83 9.52
CA ARG A 218 5.40 16.07 8.75
C ARG A 218 5.55 14.97 7.71
N LEU A 219 5.26 15.31 6.45
CA LEU A 219 5.29 14.36 5.35
C LEU A 219 6.69 13.77 5.17
N HIS A 220 6.79 12.45 5.25
CA HIS A 220 8.04 11.68 5.20
C HIS A 220 9.09 12.09 6.24
N GLY A 221 8.64 12.65 7.37
CA GLY A 221 9.51 13.27 8.38
C GLY A 221 10.25 14.52 7.90
N GLY A 222 9.94 15.01 6.70
CA GLY A 222 10.67 16.05 5.99
C GLY A 222 10.32 17.49 6.39
N PRO A 223 10.71 18.47 5.54
CA PRO A 223 10.44 19.88 5.78
C PRO A 223 8.95 20.23 5.59
N ASP A 224 8.21 19.45 4.82
CA ASP A 224 6.81 19.69 4.46
C ASP A 224 5.88 19.43 5.66
N LEU A 225 5.60 20.51 6.40
CA LEU A 225 4.69 20.54 7.54
C LEU A 225 3.25 20.85 7.08
N TYR A 226 2.34 19.94 7.40
CA TYR A 226 0.90 20.02 7.21
C TYR A 226 0.26 20.36 8.57
N PRO A 227 0.06 21.65 8.92
CA PRO A 227 -0.56 22.03 10.18
C PRO A 227 -2.05 21.65 10.21
N ALA A 228 -2.58 21.41 11.40
CA ALA A 228 -3.99 21.09 11.59
C ALA A 228 -4.93 22.28 11.26
N PRO A 229 -6.10 22.05 10.65
CA PRO A 229 -6.54 20.81 10.01
C PRO A 229 -6.01 20.69 8.57
N TRP A 230 -5.57 19.49 8.21
CA TRP A 230 -5.29 19.09 6.81
C TRP A 230 -6.21 17.95 6.37
N TYR A 231 -6.17 17.58 5.09
CA TYR A 231 -7.16 16.71 4.43
C TYR A 231 -6.47 15.68 3.51
N SER A 232 -7.18 14.61 3.13
CA SER A 232 -6.63 13.56 2.27
C SER A 232 -7.70 12.93 1.37
N MET A 233 -7.44 12.77 0.08
CA MET A 233 -8.37 12.09 -0.84
C MET A 233 -8.49 10.59 -0.55
N MET A 234 -7.52 9.97 0.12
CA MET A 234 -7.64 8.60 0.62
C MET A 234 -8.75 8.51 1.69
N ALA A 235 -8.83 9.51 2.58
CA ALA A 235 -9.91 9.62 3.55
C ALA A 235 -11.26 9.85 2.86
N GLN A 236 -11.31 10.76 1.89
CA GLN A 236 -12.53 11.00 1.11
C GLN A 236 -13.05 9.71 0.45
N GLY A 237 -12.18 8.91 -0.16
CA GLY A 237 -12.58 7.69 -0.86
C GLY A 237 -13.01 6.56 0.06
N GLN A 238 -12.25 6.28 1.13
CA GLN A 238 -12.66 5.26 2.11
C GLN A 238 -13.96 5.65 2.82
N ALA A 239 -14.16 6.94 3.12
CA ALA A 239 -15.41 7.45 3.69
C ALA A 239 -16.58 7.31 2.68
N LEU A 240 -16.37 7.69 1.41
CA LEU A 240 -17.35 7.55 0.33
C LEU A 240 -17.78 6.09 0.12
N SER A 241 -16.83 5.15 0.14
CA SER A 241 -17.09 3.70 0.18
C SER A 241 -17.92 3.30 1.40
N LEU A 242 -17.56 3.74 2.60
CA LEU A 242 -18.25 3.38 3.84
C LEU A 242 -19.71 3.88 3.84
N PHE A 243 -19.95 5.14 3.46
CA PHE A 243 -21.31 5.70 3.37
C PHE A 243 -22.14 5.00 2.28
N THR A 244 -21.55 4.71 1.13
CA THR A 244 -22.19 3.96 0.04
C THR A 244 -22.65 2.58 0.50
N ARG A 245 -21.76 1.81 1.12
CA ARG A 245 -22.05 0.45 1.60
C ARG A 245 -23.00 0.45 2.78
N LEU A 246 -22.94 1.44 3.67
CA LEU A 246 -23.92 1.63 4.74
C LEU A 246 -25.31 1.94 4.19
N TYR A 247 -25.44 2.80 3.18
CA TYR A 247 -26.72 3.06 2.52
C TYR A 247 -27.29 1.78 1.89
N GLN A 248 -26.47 1.06 1.09
CA GLN A 248 -26.85 -0.22 0.48
C GLN A 248 -27.32 -1.28 1.50
N ARG A 249 -26.71 -1.31 2.71
CA ARG A 249 -27.06 -2.29 3.75
C ARG A 249 -28.26 -1.89 4.62
N THR A 250 -28.63 -0.61 4.69
CA THR A 250 -29.58 -0.10 5.70
C THR A 250 -30.77 0.68 5.15
N GLY A 251 -30.68 1.23 3.93
CA GLY A 251 -31.65 2.17 3.39
C GLY A 251 -31.69 3.55 4.07
N GLU A 252 -30.88 3.78 5.12
CA GLU A 252 -30.87 5.05 5.86
C GLU A 252 -30.34 6.20 4.98
N THR A 253 -31.24 7.07 4.51
CA THR A 253 -30.94 8.14 3.53
C THR A 253 -29.86 9.13 3.99
N LYS A 254 -29.59 9.25 5.29
CA LYS A 254 -28.45 10.05 5.80
C LYS A 254 -27.10 9.57 5.28
N TRP A 255 -26.92 8.26 5.03
CA TRP A 255 -25.68 7.72 4.45
C TRP A 255 -25.59 8.04 2.95
N LYS A 256 -26.71 8.06 2.22
CA LYS A 256 -26.76 8.55 0.83
C LYS A 256 -26.38 10.02 0.76
N GLY A 257 -26.96 10.87 1.61
CA GLY A 257 -26.61 12.30 1.68
C GLY A 257 -25.14 12.53 2.04
N ALA A 258 -24.57 11.72 2.93
CA ALA A 258 -23.14 11.76 3.25
C ALA A 258 -22.25 11.33 2.08
N ALA A 259 -22.64 10.28 1.33
CA ALA A 259 -21.95 9.86 0.11
C ALA A 259 -21.99 10.97 -0.96
N ASP A 260 -23.16 11.55 -1.21
CA ASP A 260 -23.36 12.61 -2.22
C ASP A 260 -22.53 13.86 -1.91
N ALA A 261 -22.55 14.31 -0.65
CA ALA A 261 -21.76 15.46 -0.21
C ALA A 261 -20.25 15.18 -0.11
N THR A 262 -19.85 13.91 0.09
CA THR A 262 -18.45 13.50 -0.04
C THR A 262 -18.01 13.47 -1.51
N PHE A 263 -18.84 12.92 -2.41
CA PHE A 263 -18.55 12.90 -3.85
C PHE A 263 -18.37 14.31 -4.41
N ALA A 264 -19.15 15.29 -3.94
CA ALA A 264 -18.99 16.69 -4.33
C ALA A 264 -17.56 17.25 -4.06
N SER A 265 -16.78 16.68 -3.14
CA SER A 265 -15.39 17.12 -2.91
C SER A 265 -14.46 16.84 -4.10
N TYR A 266 -14.80 15.81 -4.91
CA TYR A 266 -14.08 15.45 -6.12
C TYR A 266 -14.37 16.40 -7.30
N LEU A 267 -15.39 17.25 -7.20
CA LEU A 267 -15.77 18.20 -8.25
C LEU A 267 -15.16 19.60 -8.03
N LEU A 268 -14.43 19.81 -6.94
CA LEU A 268 -13.84 21.10 -6.60
C LEU A 268 -12.38 21.22 -7.07
N PRO A 269 -11.99 22.34 -7.72
CA PRO A 269 -10.61 22.58 -8.11
C PRO A 269 -9.72 22.80 -6.87
N ALA A 270 -8.41 22.59 -7.06
CA ALA A 270 -7.39 22.88 -6.05
C ALA A 270 -7.45 24.34 -5.56
N ALA A 271 -7.29 24.56 -4.26
CA ALA A 271 -7.31 25.89 -3.65
C ALA A 271 -6.43 25.93 -2.39
N ALA A 272 -5.35 26.71 -2.43
CA ALA A 272 -4.50 26.93 -1.27
C ALA A 272 -5.28 27.64 -0.14
N GLY A 273 -5.04 27.26 1.11
CA GLY A 273 -5.74 27.83 2.28
C GLY A 273 -7.19 27.37 2.43
N GLN A 274 -7.63 26.35 1.68
CA GLN A 274 -8.98 25.78 1.71
C GLN A 274 -8.92 24.24 1.66
N PRO A 275 -9.99 23.51 2.02
CA PRO A 275 -10.06 22.07 1.79
C PRO A 275 -10.01 21.75 0.29
N TRP A 276 -9.05 20.94 -0.14
CA TRP A 276 -8.90 20.51 -1.53
C TRP A 276 -8.24 19.13 -1.61
N GLY A 277 -8.14 18.56 -2.80
CA GLY A 277 -7.51 17.25 -2.99
C GLY A 277 -7.44 16.74 -4.44
N VAL A 278 -8.26 17.27 -5.34
CA VAL A 278 -8.06 17.03 -6.78
C VAL A 278 -6.96 17.94 -7.31
N TYR A 279 -5.91 17.35 -7.90
CA TYR A 279 -4.79 18.05 -8.51
C TYR A 279 -4.68 17.65 -9.98
N VAL A 280 -4.56 18.63 -10.89
CA VAL A 280 -4.19 18.35 -12.29
C VAL A 280 -2.77 18.85 -12.54
N VAL A 281 -1.91 17.94 -13.00
CA VAL A 281 -0.50 18.23 -13.35
C VAL A 281 -0.07 17.33 -14.50
N ASP A 282 0.75 17.83 -15.43
CA ASP A 282 1.09 17.16 -16.71
C ASP A 282 -0.15 16.72 -17.54
N GLY A 283 -1.32 17.35 -17.30
CA GLY A 283 -2.61 16.94 -17.87
C GLY A 283 -3.19 15.65 -17.27
N LEU A 284 -2.65 15.15 -16.15
CA LEU A 284 -3.11 13.97 -15.43
C LEU A 284 -3.87 14.37 -14.15
N LEU A 285 -4.88 13.59 -13.80
CA LEU A 285 -5.81 13.78 -12.68
C LEU A 285 -5.37 13.00 -11.44
N TRP A 286 -4.76 13.68 -10.48
CA TRP A 286 -4.38 13.12 -9.19
C TRP A 286 -5.45 13.34 -8.12
N LEU A 287 -5.70 12.27 -7.36
CA LEU A 287 -6.48 12.29 -6.14
C LEU A 287 -5.49 12.28 -4.98
N GLU A 288 -5.10 13.47 -4.50
CA GLU A 288 -3.96 13.62 -3.60
C GLU A 288 -4.22 13.02 -2.21
N GLU A 289 -3.35 12.10 -1.78
CA GLU A 289 -3.29 11.65 -0.39
C GLU A 289 -2.83 12.81 0.52
N TYR A 290 -1.90 13.65 0.03
CA TYR A 290 -1.33 14.81 0.72
C TYR A 290 -1.42 16.11 -0.12
N PRO A 291 -2.62 16.71 -0.22
CA PRO A 291 -2.81 18.04 -0.80
C PRO A 291 -2.26 19.11 0.15
N HIS A 292 -1.23 19.84 -0.27
CA HIS A 292 -0.54 20.78 0.60
C HIS A 292 -1.48 21.93 1.05
N PRO A 293 -1.63 22.18 2.37
CA PRO A 293 -2.70 23.06 2.87
C PRO A 293 -2.49 24.54 2.50
N LYS A 294 -1.24 24.96 2.23
CA LYS A 294 -0.87 26.35 1.96
C LYS A 294 -0.46 26.65 0.51
N ALA A 295 -0.53 25.67 -0.41
CA ALA A 295 -0.13 25.87 -1.82
C ALA A 295 -0.75 24.79 -2.72
N VAL A 296 -0.99 25.10 -4.00
CA VAL A 296 -1.51 24.13 -4.99
C VAL A 296 -0.37 23.22 -5.48
N ARG A 297 0.05 22.30 -4.61
CA ARG A 297 0.98 21.19 -4.88
C ARG A 297 0.56 19.96 -4.08
N GLY A 298 0.89 18.78 -4.59
CA GLY A 298 0.63 17.51 -3.91
C GLY A 298 1.86 16.60 -3.91
N ASP A 299 1.80 15.55 -3.11
CA ASP A 299 2.84 14.53 -3.03
C ASP A 299 2.77 13.52 -4.20
N ARG A 300 1.58 13.37 -4.81
CA ARG A 300 1.27 12.37 -5.84
C ARG A 300 1.56 10.96 -5.33
N THR A 301 1.02 10.70 -4.14
CA THR A 301 1.15 9.45 -3.40
C THR A 301 0.31 8.36 -4.05
N TYR A 302 0.92 7.20 -4.29
CA TYR A 302 0.38 6.25 -5.25
C TYR A 302 -0.74 5.38 -4.67
N ASN A 303 -0.59 4.92 -3.42
CA ASN A 303 -1.59 4.07 -2.78
C ASN A 303 -2.90 4.82 -2.44
N GLY A 304 -2.83 6.02 -1.85
CA GLY A 304 -3.99 6.81 -1.47
C GLY A 304 -4.78 7.35 -2.66
N HIS A 305 -4.10 7.64 -3.79
CA HIS A 305 -4.77 7.92 -5.06
C HIS A 305 -5.67 6.75 -5.50
N MET A 306 -5.17 5.51 -5.44
CA MET A 306 -5.94 4.33 -5.83
C MET A 306 -7.05 3.99 -4.83
N PHE A 307 -6.80 4.12 -3.52
CA PHE A 307 -7.86 4.01 -2.50
C PHE A 307 -8.93 5.09 -2.65
N SER A 308 -8.55 6.31 -3.06
CA SER A 308 -9.51 7.38 -3.37
C SER A 308 -10.40 7.03 -4.56
N ALA A 309 -9.83 6.40 -5.59
CA ALA A 309 -10.57 5.91 -6.76
C ALA A 309 -11.57 4.80 -6.40
N TYR A 310 -11.34 3.99 -5.35
CA TYR A 310 -12.33 3.01 -4.90
C TYR A 310 -13.59 3.62 -4.29
N GLY A 311 -13.50 4.84 -3.74
CA GLY A 311 -14.69 5.61 -3.34
C GLY A 311 -15.53 6.04 -4.54
N LEU A 312 -14.88 6.56 -5.59
CA LEU A 312 -15.54 6.88 -6.87
C LEU A 312 -16.17 5.65 -7.51
N TYR A 313 -15.51 4.50 -7.41
CA TYR A 313 -16.01 3.22 -7.88
C TYR A 313 -17.30 2.78 -7.17
N ASP A 314 -17.28 2.67 -5.84
CA ASP A 314 -18.45 2.27 -5.06
C ASP A 314 -19.63 3.23 -5.31
N TYR A 315 -19.35 4.54 -5.31
CA TYR A 315 -20.36 5.57 -5.57
C TYR A 315 -20.93 5.49 -6.99
N TRP A 316 -20.11 5.19 -8.01
CA TRP A 316 -20.60 4.94 -9.36
C TRP A 316 -21.46 3.67 -9.43
N VAL A 317 -21.10 2.58 -8.75
CA VAL A 317 -21.93 1.37 -8.68
C VAL A 317 -23.31 1.68 -8.10
N LEU A 318 -23.36 2.46 -7.00
CA LEU A 318 -24.61 2.87 -6.35
C LEU A 318 -25.46 3.82 -7.20
N THR A 319 -24.85 4.81 -7.87
CA THR A 319 -25.59 5.96 -8.44
C THR A 319 -25.63 6.02 -9.96
N ARG A 320 -24.71 5.31 -10.64
CA ARG A 320 -24.38 5.45 -12.07
C ARG A 320 -24.04 6.88 -12.51
N ASN A 321 -23.69 7.78 -11.58
CA ASN A 321 -23.34 9.17 -11.89
C ASN A 321 -22.19 9.24 -12.92
N ALA A 322 -22.40 10.03 -13.99
CA ALA A 322 -21.48 10.10 -15.12
C ALA A 322 -20.15 10.77 -14.77
N ASP A 323 -20.18 11.83 -13.95
CA ASP A 323 -18.98 12.53 -13.48
C ASP A 323 -18.12 11.61 -12.61
N ALA A 324 -18.73 10.76 -11.77
CA ALA A 324 -18.03 9.75 -10.99
C ALA A 324 -17.31 8.72 -11.86
N LYS A 325 -17.95 8.26 -12.96
CA LYS A 325 -17.30 7.39 -13.95
C LYS A 325 -16.11 8.10 -14.62
N LEU A 326 -16.29 9.36 -15.03
CA LEU A 326 -15.26 10.15 -15.70
C LEU A 326 -14.05 10.42 -14.79
N MET A 327 -14.29 10.77 -13.52
CA MET A 327 -13.26 10.97 -12.50
C MET A 327 -12.50 9.66 -12.22
N LEU A 328 -13.21 8.53 -12.13
CA LEU A 328 -12.60 7.21 -11.98
C LEU A 328 -11.73 6.86 -13.20
N GLN A 329 -12.23 7.08 -14.42
CA GLN A 329 -11.47 6.86 -15.65
C GLN A 329 -10.19 7.72 -15.71
N GLY A 330 -10.28 9.01 -15.35
CA GLY A 330 -9.12 9.91 -15.27
C GLY A 330 -8.09 9.48 -14.22
N ALA A 331 -8.54 8.99 -13.06
CA ALA A 331 -7.65 8.46 -12.02
C ALA A 331 -6.94 7.16 -12.46
N ILE A 332 -7.65 6.28 -13.17
CA ILE A 332 -7.08 5.03 -13.71
C ILE A 332 -6.06 5.33 -14.81
N THR A 333 -6.36 6.22 -15.76
CA THR A 333 -5.39 6.70 -16.76
C THR A 333 -4.16 7.32 -16.08
N THR A 334 -4.36 8.11 -15.03
CA THR A 334 -3.28 8.81 -14.33
C THR A 334 -2.30 7.85 -13.68
N TYR A 335 -2.77 6.84 -12.93
CA TYR A 335 -1.86 5.87 -12.38
C TYR A 335 -1.22 5.04 -13.51
N ARG A 336 -2.00 4.60 -14.50
CA ARG A 336 -1.53 3.71 -15.58
C ARG A 336 -0.40 4.37 -16.36
N ASP A 337 -0.49 5.66 -16.66
CA ASP A 337 0.51 6.37 -17.47
C ASP A 337 1.81 6.70 -16.69
N VAL A 338 1.77 6.82 -15.35
CA VAL A 338 2.95 7.21 -14.53
C VAL A 338 3.66 6.02 -13.88
N TRP A 339 3.29 4.79 -14.24
CA TRP A 339 3.89 3.57 -13.68
C TRP A 339 5.43 3.58 -13.79
N GLU A 340 6.01 4.07 -14.89
CA GLU A 340 7.46 4.18 -15.07
C GLU A 340 8.11 5.22 -14.15
N LYS A 341 7.42 6.34 -13.86
CA LYS A 341 7.88 7.34 -12.89
C LYS A 341 7.89 6.76 -11.46
N THR A 342 7.07 5.76 -11.18
CA THR A 342 6.87 5.16 -9.85
C THR A 342 7.70 3.89 -9.63
N ARG A 343 7.95 3.11 -10.69
CA ARG A 343 8.68 1.83 -10.64
C ARG A 343 10.19 2.04 -10.41
N VAL A 344 10.80 1.20 -9.58
CA VAL A 344 12.25 1.04 -9.50
C VAL A 344 12.59 -0.38 -9.96
N ARG A 345 13.32 -0.52 -11.08
CA ARG A 345 13.61 -1.85 -11.64
C ARG A 345 14.43 -2.68 -10.65
N HIS A 346 14.02 -3.93 -10.43
CA HIS A 346 14.60 -4.87 -9.48
C HIS A 346 14.59 -4.42 -8.00
N TRP A 347 13.76 -3.44 -7.63
CA TRP A 347 13.58 -3.02 -6.24
C TRP A 347 12.11 -2.66 -5.96
N ARG A 348 11.81 -2.25 -4.73
CA ARG A 348 10.49 -1.72 -4.38
C ARG A 348 10.23 -0.42 -5.13
N SER A 349 8.99 -0.21 -5.55
CA SER A 349 8.50 1.03 -6.16
C SER A 349 8.61 2.22 -5.20
N ARG A 350 8.47 3.43 -5.74
CA ARG A 350 8.29 4.65 -4.96
C ARG A 350 6.91 4.69 -4.29
N TYR A 351 6.83 5.33 -3.13
CA TYR A 351 5.58 5.67 -2.44
C TYR A 351 4.84 6.81 -3.13
N CYS A 352 5.61 7.79 -3.62
CA CYS A 352 5.13 9.05 -4.16
C CYS A 352 6.02 9.54 -5.30
N LEU A 353 5.52 10.51 -6.09
CA LEU A 353 6.30 11.12 -7.17
C LEU A 353 6.97 12.45 -6.80
N THR A 354 6.54 13.13 -5.73
CA THR A 354 7.16 14.40 -5.31
C THR A 354 8.46 14.18 -4.54
N HIS A 355 8.47 13.28 -3.55
CA HIS A 355 9.66 12.99 -2.75
C HIS A 355 10.42 11.73 -3.18
N GLY A 356 9.74 10.81 -3.88
CA GLY A 356 10.37 9.61 -4.44
C GLY A 356 10.82 8.56 -3.42
N ILE A 357 10.26 8.58 -2.21
CA ILE A 357 10.58 7.66 -1.10
C ILE A 357 10.31 6.20 -1.48
N ASP A 358 11.07 5.25 -0.94
CA ASP A 358 10.83 3.81 -1.08
C ASP A 358 9.48 3.42 -0.45
N ALA A 359 8.63 2.69 -1.17
CA ALA A 359 7.29 2.32 -0.69
C ALA A 359 7.28 1.31 0.47
N GLY A 360 8.40 0.65 0.78
CA GLY A 360 8.46 -0.35 1.85
C GLY A 360 7.38 -1.43 1.66
N GLN A 361 6.54 -1.61 2.67
CA GLN A 361 5.46 -2.59 2.65
C GLN A 361 4.39 -2.27 1.59
N TYR A 362 4.15 -0.98 1.29
CA TYR A 362 3.18 -0.54 0.28
C TYR A 362 3.52 -0.96 -1.16
N HIS A 363 4.72 -1.46 -1.44
CA HIS A 363 4.99 -2.06 -2.75
C HIS A 363 4.02 -3.22 -3.06
N SER A 364 3.68 -4.03 -2.04
CA SER A 364 2.67 -5.10 -2.18
C SER A 364 1.27 -4.53 -2.34
N THR A 365 0.94 -3.46 -1.60
CA THR A 365 -0.34 -2.74 -1.76
C THR A 365 -0.51 -2.24 -3.20
N HIS A 366 0.49 -1.58 -3.78
CA HIS A 366 0.45 -1.12 -5.18
C HIS A 366 0.23 -2.28 -6.16
N MET A 367 0.91 -3.43 -5.96
CA MET A 367 0.71 -4.63 -6.76
C MET A 367 -0.74 -5.13 -6.71
N PHE A 368 -1.35 -5.21 -5.52
CA PHE A 368 -2.71 -5.71 -5.35
C PHE A 368 -3.75 -4.68 -5.81
N GLN A 369 -3.44 -3.38 -5.71
CA GLN A 369 -4.27 -2.32 -6.27
C GLN A 369 -4.32 -2.36 -7.80
N PHE A 370 -3.21 -2.68 -8.50
CA PHE A 370 -3.25 -2.96 -9.95
C PHE A 370 -4.18 -4.13 -10.28
N VAL A 371 -4.17 -5.20 -9.49
CA VAL A 371 -5.07 -6.36 -9.66
C VAL A 371 -6.54 -5.97 -9.43
N GLN A 372 -6.83 -5.16 -8.42
CA GLN A 372 -8.17 -4.64 -8.18
C GLN A 372 -8.67 -3.74 -9.32
N GLN A 373 -7.78 -2.96 -9.93
CA GLN A 373 -8.10 -2.13 -11.08
C GLN A 373 -8.24 -2.95 -12.37
N TYR A 374 -7.46 -4.03 -12.55
CA TYR A 374 -7.70 -5.02 -13.60
C TYR A 374 -9.09 -5.64 -13.47
N ALA A 375 -9.55 -5.97 -12.25
CA ALA A 375 -10.91 -6.44 -12.06
C ALA A 375 -11.95 -5.40 -12.50
N ILE A 376 -11.79 -4.13 -12.09
CA ILE A 376 -12.70 -3.04 -12.44
C ILE A 376 -12.75 -2.79 -13.97
N THR A 377 -11.61 -2.75 -14.66
CA THR A 377 -11.52 -2.32 -16.08
C THR A 377 -11.46 -3.44 -17.11
N GLY A 378 -11.06 -4.65 -16.71
CA GLY A 378 -10.76 -5.76 -17.62
C GLY A 378 -9.48 -5.60 -18.45
N ASP A 379 -8.76 -4.47 -18.34
CA ASP A 379 -7.54 -4.23 -19.11
C ASP A 379 -6.38 -5.06 -18.55
N THR A 380 -5.99 -6.10 -19.30
CA THR A 380 -4.94 -7.04 -18.91
C THR A 380 -3.57 -6.36 -18.73
N TYR A 381 -3.36 -5.18 -19.31
CA TYR A 381 -2.16 -4.38 -19.06
C TYR A 381 -1.97 -4.06 -17.57
N LEU A 382 -3.06 -3.88 -16.82
CA LEU A 382 -2.99 -3.59 -15.38
C LEU A 382 -2.52 -4.85 -14.60
N ALA A 383 -2.94 -6.05 -15.03
CA ALA A 383 -2.40 -7.30 -14.51
C ALA A 383 -0.94 -7.55 -14.94
N GLN A 384 -0.51 -7.08 -16.12
CA GLN A 384 0.90 -7.08 -16.52
C GLN A 384 1.75 -6.19 -15.58
N LEU A 385 1.25 -5.02 -15.17
CA LEU A 385 1.96 -4.16 -14.20
C LEU A 385 2.14 -4.82 -12.83
N ALA A 386 1.12 -5.53 -12.34
CA ALA A 386 1.24 -6.32 -11.10
C ALA A 386 2.30 -7.43 -11.22
N ASP A 387 2.29 -8.17 -12.33
CA ASP A 387 3.30 -9.18 -12.68
C ASP A 387 4.72 -8.60 -12.72
N LEU A 388 4.86 -7.39 -13.27
CA LEU A 388 6.13 -6.72 -13.47
C LEU A 388 6.73 -6.27 -12.14
N TRP A 389 5.91 -5.70 -11.25
CA TRP A 389 6.33 -5.21 -9.94
C TRP A 389 6.66 -6.36 -8.98
N TYR A 390 5.88 -7.46 -8.99
CA TYR A 390 6.25 -8.72 -8.32
C TYR A 390 7.66 -9.20 -8.71
N THR A 391 8.02 -9.03 -9.99
CA THR A 391 9.33 -9.44 -10.53
C THR A 391 10.46 -8.48 -10.12
N ASP A 392 10.12 -7.25 -9.72
CA ASP A 392 11.08 -6.32 -9.13
C ASP A 392 11.33 -6.62 -7.65
N TYR A 393 10.28 -6.84 -6.85
CA TYR A 393 10.40 -7.19 -5.42
C TYR A 393 9.26 -8.14 -4.97
N PRO A 394 9.53 -9.16 -4.14
CA PRO A 394 8.51 -10.11 -3.69
C PRO A 394 7.44 -9.46 -2.77
N PRO A 395 6.25 -10.07 -2.64
CA PRO A 395 5.26 -9.67 -1.65
C PRO A 395 5.83 -9.67 -0.22
N TYR A 396 5.42 -8.67 0.57
CA TYR A 396 5.85 -8.49 1.96
C TYR A 396 5.26 -9.56 2.89
N GLY A 397 5.99 -9.90 3.97
CA GLY A 397 5.47 -10.68 5.10
C GLY A 397 5.34 -12.18 4.81
N VAL A 398 5.98 -12.67 3.75
CA VAL A 398 5.93 -14.08 3.32
C VAL A 398 6.72 -14.95 4.28
N LYS A 399 6.00 -15.50 5.25
CA LYS A 399 6.49 -16.44 6.27
C LYS A 399 6.32 -17.88 5.82
N GLY A 400 7.11 -18.79 6.37
CA GLY A 400 6.93 -20.23 6.18
C GLY A 400 8.16 -21.07 6.52
N ASN A 401 8.07 -22.38 6.32
CA ASN A 401 9.13 -23.31 6.69
C ASN A 401 10.07 -23.56 5.49
N ILE A 402 11.37 -23.35 5.69
CA ILE A 402 12.40 -23.49 4.66
C ILE A 402 13.00 -24.89 4.76
N ARG A 403 12.87 -25.71 3.71
CA ARG A 403 13.59 -26.97 3.59
C ARG A 403 15.04 -26.70 3.21
N PHE A 404 15.95 -27.41 3.85
CA PHE A 404 17.37 -27.48 3.54
C PHE A 404 17.72 -28.92 3.11
N SER A 405 18.51 -29.08 2.05
CA SER A 405 19.10 -30.37 1.68
C SER A 405 20.17 -30.80 2.69
N SER A 406 20.66 -32.04 2.57
CA SER A 406 21.98 -32.39 3.11
C SER A 406 23.08 -31.55 2.44
N GLY A 407 24.25 -31.49 3.07
CA GLY A 407 25.40 -30.68 2.64
C GLY A 407 25.56 -29.39 3.44
N THR A 408 26.41 -28.50 2.93
CA THR A 408 26.82 -27.26 3.62
C THR A 408 26.05 -26.05 3.09
N HIS A 409 25.52 -25.24 4.01
CA HIS A 409 24.78 -24.01 3.72
C HIS A 409 25.44 -22.80 4.39
N THR A 410 25.70 -21.74 3.64
CA THR A 410 26.22 -20.47 4.16
C THR A 410 25.06 -19.52 4.43
N ALA A 411 25.10 -18.83 5.58
CA ALA A 411 24.12 -17.81 5.96
C ALA A 411 24.82 -16.50 6.35
N TYR A 412 24.14 -15.38 6.18
CA TYR A 412 24.74 -14.04 6.23
C TYR A 412 23.91 -13.07 7.09
N LYS A 413 24.58 -12.13 7.75
CA LYS A 413 23.93 -10.91 8.26
C LYS A 413 24.34 -9.75 7.36
N PHE A 414 23.42 -8.80 7.17
CA PHE A 414 23.63 -7.62 6.35
C PHE A 414 23.33 -6.37 7.18
N ASN A 415 23.99 -5.25 6.86
CA ASN A 415 23.54 -3.92 7.31
C ASN A 415 22.46 -3.35 6.37
N SER A 416 21.90 -2.20 6.71
CA SER A 416 20.92 -1.48 5.88
C SER A 416 21.43 -1.18 4.47
N ALA A 417 22.74 -0.98 4.30
CA ALA A 417 23.39 -0.73 3.02
C ALA A 417 23.59 -1.99 2.14
N GLY A 418 23.21 -3.18 2.64
CA GLY A 418 23.36 -4.47 1.95
C GLY A 418 24.74 -5.13 2.09
N THR A 419 25.66 -4.54 2.86
CA THR A 419 27.00 -5.08 3.11
C THR A 419 26.94 -6.22 4.11
N VAL A 420 27.65 -7.33 3.84
CA VAL A 420 27.77 -8.46 4.77
C VAL A 420 28.48 -8.02 6.05
N THR A 421 27.82 -8.17 7.20
CA THR A 421 28.36 -7.88 8.53
C THR A 421 28.78 -9.13 9.30
N ALA A 422 28.18 -10.29 8.99
CA ALA A 422 28.62 -11.58 9.51
C ALA A 422 28.32 -12.70 8.50
N ARG A 423 29.09 -13.79 8.57
CA ARG A 423 28.84 -15.03 7.82
C ARG A 423 28.96 -16.23 8.76
N THR A 424 28.13 -17.24 8.55
CA THR A 424 28.23 -18.54 9.24
C THR A 424 27.97 -19.68 8.26
N LYS A 425 28.32 -20.91 8.65
CA LYS A 425 28.07 -22.14 7.89
C LYS A 425 27.39 -23.17 8.79
N MET A 426 26.44 -23.90 8.21
CA MET A 426 25.80 -25.07 8.81
C MET A 426 25.93 -26.24 7.85
N THR A 427 26.40 -27.40 8.33
CA THR A 427 26.49 -28.63 7.54
C THR A 427 25.50 -29.64 8.07
N LEU A 428 24.68 -30.20 7.17
CA LEU A 428 23.62 -31.14 7.50
C LEU A 428 23.91 -32.53 6.90
N ALA A 429 23.99 -33.56 7.74
CA ALA A 429 24.15 -34.94 7.29
C ALA A 429 22.90 -35.49 6.55
N ARG A 430 21.72 -34.94 6.85
CA ARG A 430 20.43 -35.25 6.20
C ARG A 430 19.61 -33.97 6.01
N ALA A 431 18.64 -33.99 5.11
CA ALA A 431 17.74 -32.86 4.93
C ALA A 431 17.04 -32.44 6.23
N SER A 432 16.79 -31.14 6.39
CA SER A 432 16.19 -30.54 7.60
C SER A 432 15.29 -29.34 7.21
N ALA A 433 14.70 -28.66 8.20
CA ALA A 433 13.94 -27.44 7.98
C ALA A 433 14.15 -26.40 9.09
N ALA A 434 13.93 -25.12 8.77
CA ALA A 434 13.87 -24.03 9.75
C ALA A 434 12.86 -22.95 9.32
N PRO A 435 12.14 -22.31 10.26
CA PRO A 435 11.16 -21.27 9.94
C PRO A 435 11.84 -19.98 9.46
N SER A 436 11.23 -19.34 8.48
CA SER A 436 11.55 -17.98 8.03
C SER A 436 10.46 -16.99 8.43
N GLY A 437 10.89 -15.83 8.91
CA GLY A 437 10.04 -14.68 9.24
C GLY A 437 9.66 -13.81 8.04
N ASP A 438 10.39 -13.92 6.92
CA ASP A 438 10.13 -13.16 5.68
C ASP A 438 10.84 -13.79 4.45
N ARG A 439 10.47 -13.35 3.23
CA ARG A 439 11.08 -13.74 1.94
C ARG A 439 11.35 -12.48 1.11
N VAL A 440 12.56 -11.94 1.19
CA VAL A 440 12.90 -10.56 0.78
C VAL A 440 14.00 -10.50 -0.28
N LYS A 441 14.23 -9.31 -0.86
CA LYS A 441 15.50 -8.98 -1.51
C LYS A 441 16.30 -8.05 -0.60
N ILE A 442 17.60 -8.34 -0.47
CA ILE A 442 18.56 -7.50 0.25
C ILE A 442 19.18 -6.52 -0.75
N MET A 443 19.39 -5.26 -0.33
CA MET A 443 19.95 -4.24 -1.22
C MET A 443 21.35 -4.65 -1.70
N ARG A 444 21.67 -4.38 -2.97
CA ARG A 444 22.94 -4.77 -3.64
C ARG A 444 23.26 -6.28 -3.67
N GLN A 445 22.35 -7.15 -3.22
CA GLN A 445 22.51 -8.61 -3.29
C GLN A 445 21.62 -9.21 -4.38
N THR A 446 22.03 -10.35 -4.94
CA THR A 446 21.28 -11.07 -5.97
C THR A 446 20.28 -12.06 -5.38
N GLY A 447 19.23 -12.37 -6.13
CA GLY A 447 18.22 -13.36 -5.76
C GLY A 447 17.32 -12.98 -4.58
N ILE A 448 16.64 -13.98 -4.03
CA ILE A 448 15.71 -13.89 -2.90
C ILE A 448 16.37 -14.49 -1.65
N TRP A 449 16.02 -13.96 -0.48
CA TRP A 449 16.62 -14.29 0.81
C TRP A 449 15.55 -14.55 1.88
N TYR A 450 15.71 -15.63 2.65
CA TYR A 450 14.87 -15.99 3.78
C TYR A 450 15.48 -15.48 5.09
N ALA A 451 14.69 -14.81 5.93
CA ALA A 451 15.08 -14.36 7.26
C ALA A 451 14.83 -15.46 8.32
N ILE A 452 15.82 -16.29 8.62
CA ILE A 452 15.64 -17.47 9.48
C ILE A 452 15.42 -17.07 10.95
N THR A 453 14.36 -17.58 11.58
CA THR A 453 13.92 -17.17 12.92
C THR A 453 14.22 -18.15 14.04
N ALA A 454 14.56 -19.42 13.75
CA ALA A 454 14.89 -20.43 14.76
C ALA A 454 15.97 -21.42 14.29
N GLY A 455 16.55 -22.16 15.24
CA GLY A 455 17.62 -23.12 14.99
C GLY A 455 19.00 -22.46 14.80
N THR A 456 19.99 -23.22 14.32
CA THR A 456 21.41 -22.83 14.21
C THR A 456 21.67 -21.59 13.36
N LEU A 457 20.72 -21.21 12.50
CA LEU A 457 20.82 -20.03 11.62
C LEU A 457 19.90 -18.86 12.05
N ALA A 458 19.33 -18.89 13.26
CA ALA A 458 18.46 -17.83 13.76
C ALA A 458 19.12 -16.44 13.68
N GLY A 459 18.39 -15.47 13.11
CA GLY A 459 18.88 -14.11 12.88
C GLY A 459 19.85 -13.97 11.71
N TYR A 460 20.05 -15.01 10.88
CA TYR A 460 20.79 -14.93 9.62
C TYR A 460 19.84 -15.06 8.41
N TYR A 461 20.26 -14.46 7.30
CA TYR A 461 19.63 -14.58 6.00
C TYR A 461 20.26 -15.72 5.18
N VAL A 462 19.41 -16.42 4.44
CA VAL A 462 19.79 -17.57 3.58
C VAL A 462 19.21 -17.36 2.19
N GLN A 463 20.03 -17.46 1.14
CA GLN A 463 19.57 -17.30 -0.23
C GLN A 463 18.72 -18.50 -0.70
N GLU A 464 17.56 -18.19 -1.27
CA GLU A 464 16.66 -19.13 -1.96
C GLU A 464 17.38 -19.76 -3.16
N TYR A 465 17.41 -21.09 -3.22
CA TYR A 465 18.08 -21.86 -4.27
C TYR A 465 17.47 -23.26 -4.36
N SER A 466 16.33 -23.38 -5.04
CA SER A 466 15.60 -24.65 -5.21
C SER A 466 16.37 -25.60 -6.15
N PRO A 467 16.61 -26.88 -5.78
CA PRO A 467 15.97 -27.65 -4.69
C PRO A 467 16.76 -27.72 -3.38
N TYR A 468 17.89 -27.02 -3.23
CA TYR A 468 18.76 -27.13 -2.06
C TYR A 468 18.22 -26.38 -0.84
N ARG A 469 17.63 -25.20 -1.05
CA ARG A 469 17.09 -24.33 0.00
C ARG A 469 15.84 -23.60 -0.52
N TYR A 470 14.66 -23.96 -0.03
CA TYR A 470 13.40 -23.39 -0.52
C TYR A 470 12.27 -23.42 0.52
N GLN A 471 11.35 -22.47 0.45
CA GLN A 471 10.10 -22.50 1.21
C GLN A 471 9.17 -23.59 0.66
N VAL A 472 8.73 -24.49 1.54
CA VAL A 472 7.89 -25.65 1.19
C VAL A 472 6.45 -25.20 0.92
N GLY A 473 5.81 -25.83 -0.08
CA GLY A 473 4.41 -25.60 -0.40
C GLY A 473 4.20 -24.41 -1.35
N ILE A 474 3.02 -23.78 -1.26
CA ILE A 474 2.61 -22.59 -2.00
C ILE A 474 2.95 -21.36 -1.15
N CYS A 475 3.68 -20.39 -1.71
CA CYS A 475 4.01 -19.12 -1.04
C CYS A 475 4.12 -17.95 -2.03
N ALA A 476 4.22 -16.71 -1.50
CA ALA A 476 4.32 -15.48 -2.30
C ALA A 476 3.29 -15.45 -3.46
N GLY A 477 2.04 -15.81 -3.17
CA GLY A 477 0.97 -15.89 -4.17
C GLY A 477 0.14 -14.63 -4.25
N PHE A 478 -0.44 -14.38 -5.43
CA PHE A 478 -1.59 -13.50 -5.61
C PHE A 478 -2.49 -14.01 -6.74
N GLY A 479 -3.81 -13.98 -6.52
CA GLY A 479 -4.82 -14.17 -7.54
C GLY A 479 -5.01 -12.92 -8.40
N TYR A 480 -5.45 -13.09 -9.65
CA TYR A 480 -5.73 -11.97 -10.57
C TYR A 480 -7.14 -11.36 -10.39
N LYS A 481 -7.93 -11.83 -9.41
CA LYS A 481 -9.36 -11.54 -9.18
C LYS A 481 -10.28 -11.94 -10.36
N LEU A 482 -9.98 -11.58 -11.60
CA LEU A 482 -10.61 -12.12 -12.82
C LEU A 482 -9.76 -13.22 -13.46
N HIS A 483 -10.39 -14.01 -14.35
CA HIS A 483 -9.69 -14.93 -15.24
C HIS A 483 -8.88 -14.14 -16.29
N ARG A 484 -7.56 -14.29 -16.29
CA ARG A 484 -6.65 -13.60 -17.21
C ARG A 484 -6.29 -14.49 -18.41
N PRO A 485 -6.45 -14.02 -19.66
CA PRO A 485 -6.10 -14.80 -20.85
C PRO A 485 -4.59 -14.93 -21.03
N GLY A 486 -4.16 -16.11 -21.47
CA GLY A 486 -2.79 -16.43 -21.83
C GLY A 486 -2.72 -17.35 -23.05
N THR A 487 -1.50 -17.59 -23.50
CA THR A 487 -1.18 -18.46 -24.63
C THR A 487 -0.05 -19.41 -24.22
N ILE A 488 -0.19 -20.70 -24.49
CA ILE A 488 0.81 -21.71 -24.16
C ILE A 488 2.11 -21.45 -24.97
N ALA A 489 3.24 -21.47 -24.27
CA ALA A 489 4.54 -21.01 -24.77
C ALA A 489 5.53 -22.14 -25.09
N VAL A 490 5.24 -23.36 -24.65
CA VAL A 490 6.02 -24.59 -24.88
C VAL A 490 5.06 -25.74 -25.11
N ASP A 491 5.46 -26.76 -25.86
CA ASP A 491 4.62 -27.95 -26.10
C ASP A 491 4.53 -28.84 -24.85
N ALA A 492 3.34 -29.43 -24.64
CA ALA A 492 3.03 -30.41 -23.60
C ALA A 492 3.57 -30.09 -22.17
N PRO A 493 3.43 -28.84 -21.66
CA PRO A 493 4.00 -28.46 -20.38
C PRO A 493 3.48 -29.34 -19.22
N PRO A 494 4.31 -29.64 -18.21
CA PRO A 494 3.85 -30.39 -17.04
C PRO A 494 2.89 -29.54 -16.19
N ALA A 495 1.71 -30.07 -15.90
CA ALA A 495 0.70 -29.48 -15.03
C ALA A 495 0.75 -30.08 -13.62
N TYR A 496 1.24 -29.27 -12.68
CA TYR A 496 1.50 -29.66 -11.30
C TYR A 496 0.28 -29.50 -10.39
N SER A 497 0.11 -30.42 -9.46
CA SER A 497 -0.58 -30.22 -8.19
C SER A 497 0.41 -30.30 -7.04
N ILE A 498 0.08 -29.70 -5.91
CA ILE A 498 0.91 -29.66 -4.69
C ILE A 498 0.00 -29.77 -3.47
N ASP A 499 0.42 -30.50 -2.44
CA ASP A 499 -0.32 -30.61 -1.17
C ASP A 499 0.27 -29.74 -0.04
N ALA A 500 -0.34 -29.79 1.14
CA ALA A 500 0.08 -29.02 2.31
C ALA A 500 1.45 -29.45 2.88
N ALA A 501 1.95 -30.64 2.54
CA ALA A 501 3.31 -31.08 2.86
C ALA A 501 4.35 -30.64 1.79
N GLY A 502 3.89 -29.99 0.72
CA GLY A 502 4.71 -29.57 -0.41
C GLY A 502 5.07 -30.70 -1.38
N LEU A 503 4.42 -31.86 -1.31
CA LEU A 503 4.63 -32.94 -2.28
C LEU A 503 3.99 -32.53 -3.61
N MET A 504 4.81 -32.42 -4.66
CA MET A 504 4.35 -32.07 -6.01
C MET A 504 4.08 -33.34 -6.84
N LYS A 505 2.99 -33.33 -7.61
CA LYS A 505 2.65 -34.36 -8.61
C LYS A 505 2.37 -33.68 -9.95
N SER A 506 3.04 -34.10 -11.01
CA SER A 506 2.84 -33.58 -12.38
C SER A 506 2.10 -34.57 -13.27
N VAL A 507 1.37 -34.06 -14.25
CA VAL A 507 0.98 -34.80 -15.46
C VAL A 507 1.46 -34.03 -16.69
N PRO A 508 1.86 -34.67 -17.80
CA PRO A 508 2.01 -33.96 -19.07
C PRO A 508 0.64 -33.45 -19.53
N THR A 509 0.57 -32.23 -20.07
CA THR A 509 -0.65 -31.75 -20.73
C THR A 509 -0.67 -32.11 -22.21
N THR A 510 -1.86 -32.12 -22.80
CA THR A 510 -2.07 -32.21 -24.25
C THR A 510 -1.88 -30.88 -25.00
N TYR A 511 -1.61 -29.77 -24.29
CA TYR A 511 -1.50 -28.44 -24.89
C TYR A 511 -0.32 -28.30 -25.87
N ARG A 512 -0.48 -27.44 -26.87
CA ARG A 512 0.52 -27.04 -27.86
C ARG A 512 0.87 -25.56 -27.77
N VAL A 513 2.04 -25.19 -28.29
CA VAL A 513 2.41 -23.78 -28.48
C VAL A 513 1.33 -23.07 -29.29
N GLY A 514 0.79 -21.97 -28.75
CA GLY A 514 -0.31 -21.22 -29.36
C GLY A 514 -1.69 -21.50 -28.77
N ASP A 515 -1.88 -22.56 -27.99
CA ASP A 515 -3.16 -22.85 -27.34
C ASP A 515 -3.58 -21.75 -26.37
N ALA A 516 -4.86 -21.40 -26.38
CA ALA A 516 -5.45 -20.44 -25.45
C ALA A 516 -5.74 -21.09 -24.09
N VAL A 517 -5.44 -20.36 -23.01
CA VAL A 517 -5.76 -20.76 -21.63
C VAL A 517 -6.09 -19.54 -20.77
N ALA A 518 -7.01 -19.65 -19.81
CA ALA A 518 -7.12 -18.68 -18.73
C ALA A 518 -6.36 -19.12 -17.46
N ILE A 519 -5.82 -18.14 -16.75
CA ILE A 519 -5.17 -18.29 -15.45
C ILE A 519 -5.81 -17.38 -14.38
N ASP A 520 -5.76 -17.78 -13.12
CA ASP A 520 -6.37 -17.03 -12.02
C ASP A 520 -5.42 -16.59 -10.89
N GLY A 521 -4.13 -16.92 -10.98
CA GLY A 521 -3.10 -16.40 -10.08
C GLY A 521 -1.67 -16.81 -10.44
N ARG A 522 -0.72 -16.19 -9.74
CA ARG A 522 0.72 -16.49 -9.74
C ARG A 522 1.16 -16.87 -8.33
N SER A 523 2.10 -17.80 -8.18
CA SER A 523 2.68 -18.16 -6.88
C SER A 523 4.02 -18.88 -7.02
N VAL A 524 4.78 -18.97 -5.93
CA VAL A 524 5.98 -19.79 -5.79
C VAL A 524 5.60 -21.13 -5.18
N LEU A 525 5.85 -22.22 -5.90
CA LEU A 525 5.72 -23.59 -5.42
C LEU A 525 7.13 -24.16 -5.22
N ASN A 526 7.47 -24.57 -4.00
CA ASN A 526 8.79 -25.14 -3.65
C ASN A 526 10.00 -24.33 -4.20
N GLY A 527 9.92 -23.00 -4.10
CA GLY A 527 10.97 -22.09 -4.60
C GLY A 527 11.05 -21.94 -6.12
N ARG A 528 9.98 -22.22 -6.88
CA ARG A 528 9.86 -21.98 -8.32
C ARG A 528 8.53 -21.32 -8.67
N GLU A 529 8.54 -20.34 -9.57
CA GLU A 529 7.33 -19.60 -9.96
C GLU A 529 6.42 -20.36 -10.93
N HIS A 530 5.12 -20.26 -10.69
CA HIS A 530 4.06 -20.91 -11.45
C HIS A 530 2.85 -19.97 -11.63
N VAL A 531 1.98 -20.32 -12.59
CA VAL A 531 0.63 -19.77 -12.77
C VAL A 531 -0.40 -20.88 -12.63
N ARG A 532 -1.59 -20.59 -12.08
CA ARG A 532 -2.67 -21.58 -11.94
C ARG A 532 -3.66 -21.47 -13.10
N LEU A 533 -3.93 -22.59 -13.77
CA LEU A 533 -5.01 -22.73 -14.75
C LEU A 533 -6.36 -22.75 -14.05
N VAL A 534 -7.35 -22.05 -14.59
CA VAL A 534 -8.70 -21.96 -13.99
C VAL A 534 -9.78 -22.69 -14.81
N GLU A 535 -9.46 -23.09 -16.03
CA GLU A 535 -10.38 -23.73 -16.97
C GLU A 535 -9.71 -24.86 -17.79
N GLY A 536 -10.51 -25.56 -18.59
CA GLY A 536 -10.06 -26.68 -19.42
C GLY A 536 -9.75 -27.97 -18.63
N PRO A 537 -9.21 -29.01 -19.30
CA PRO A 537 -8.99 -30.33 -18.69
C PRO A 537 -7.93 -30.38 -17.58
N TYR A 538 -7.22 -29.27 -17.34
CA TYR A 538 -6.20 -29.14 -16.30
C TYR A 538 -6.50 -28.02 -15.29
N ALA A 539 -7.75 -27.56 -15.20
CA ALA A 539 -8.20 -26.57 -14.23
C ALA A 539 -7.77 -26.91 -12.78
N GLY A 540 -7.40 -25.88 -12.01
CA GLY A 540 -6.85 -26.00 -10.67
C GLY A 540 -5.38 -26.43 -10.59
N ARG A 541 -4.76 -26.89 -11.69
CA ARG A 541 -3.33 -27.23 -11.75
C ARG A 541 -2.48 -26.00 -12.07
N TRP A 542 -1.19 -26.12 -11.75
CA TRP A 542 -0.18 -25.09 -11.94
C TRP A 542 0.71 -25.42 -13.15
N LEU A 543 0.95 -24.45 -14.03
CA LEU A 543 2.01 -24.50 -15.04
C LEU A 543 3.20 -23.66 -14.56
N GLY A 544 4.42 -24.03 -14.93
CA GLY A 544 5.61 -23.20 -14.66
C GLY A 544 5.47 -21.81 -15.30
N PHE A 545 5.93 -20.75 -14.64
CA PHE A 545 5.66 -19.36 -15.05
C PHE A 545 6.13 -19.00 -16.48
N GLY A 546 7.16 -19.68 -17.00
CA GLY A 546 7.63 -19.53 -18.38
C GLY A 546 6.81 -20.27 -19.44
N ALA A 547 5.90 -21.18 -19.06
CA ALA A 547 5.11 -22.00 -19.99
C ALA A 547 3.86 -21.30 -20.54
N VAL A 548 3.54 -20.09 -20.05
CA VAL A 548 2.38 -19.30 -20.51
C VAL A 548 2.82 -17.86 -20.81
N ILE A 549 2.65 -17.42 -22.06
CA ILE A 549 2.67 -16.01 -22.43
C ILE A 549 1.36 -15.39 -21.95
N ARG A 550 1.45 -14.59 -20.89
CA ARG A 550 0.30 -13.89 -20.31
C ARG A 550 0.07 -12.59 -21.08
N ARG A 551 -1.15 -12.38 -21.59
CA ARG A 551 -1.51 -11.11 -22.26
C ARG A 551 -2.01 -10.09 -21.25
#